data_AF-A0A016V4I6-F1
#
_entry.id   AF-A0A016V4I6-F1
#
_cell.length_a   1.000
_cell.length_b   1.000
_cell.length_c   1.000
_cell.angle_alpha   90.00
_cell.angle_beta   90.00
_cell.angle_gamma   90.00
#
_symmetry.space_group_name_H-M   'P 1'
#
loop_
_entity.id
_entity.type
_entity.pdbx_description
1 polymer ?
#
loop_
_entity_poly.entity_id
_entity_poly.type
_entity_poly.pdbx_seq_one_letter_code
_entity_poly.pdbx_strand_id
1 'polypeptide(L)'
;MTDPVTPLVSHVIQDRPTKRSRVRSPSINAESFDLALDLLNNDDQLPVYLKTVLGHVMERIFSMELLIKKNNELEERVKAEIEEKNKLKD
;
A
#
# COMPACT_ATOMS: atom_id res chain seq x y z
N MET A 1 -38.18 42.87 -17.40
CA MET A 1 -37.81 41.54 -16.88
C MET A 1 -37.61 40.62 -18.07
N THR A 2 -36.38 40.22 -18.34
CA THR A 2 -36.00 38.99 -19.07
C THR A 2 -34.48 38.88 -18.97
N ASP A 3 -34.01 38.06 -18.03
CA ASP A 3 -32.59 37.75 -17.88
C ASP A 3 -32.10 36.85 -19.03
N PRO A 4 -30.86 37.02 -19.53
CA PRO A 4 -30.32 36.12 -20.54
C PRO A 4 -29.95 34.78 -19.88
N VAL A 5 -30.61 33.71 -20.31
CA VAL A 5 -30.27 32.33 -19.92
C VAL A 5 -28.98 31.93 -20.64
N THR A 6 -27.86 32.00 -19.93
CA THR A 6 -26.62 31.34 -20.36
C THR A 6 -26.83 29.83 -20.40
N PRO A 7 -26.55 29.14 -21.53
CA PRO A 7 -26.60 27.69 -21.55
C PRO A 7 -25.47 27.15 -20.68
N LEU A 8 -25.82 26.40 -19.63
CA LEU A 8 -24.88 25.57 -18.89
C LEU A 8 -24.35 24.50 -19.86
N VAL A 9 -23.19 24.78 -20.46
CA VAL A 9 -22.40 23.77 -21.15
C VAL A 9 -21.99 22.77 -20.08
N SER A 10 -22.71 21.65 -20.03
CA SER A 10 -22.28 20.46 -19.33
C SER A 10 -20.99 20.00 -19.98
N HIS A 11 -19.86 20.44 -19.44
CA HIS A 11 -18.58 19.80 -19.70
C HIS A 11 -18.66 18.41 -19.07
N VAL A 12 -19.22 17.47 -19.84
CA VAL A 12 -19.09 16.05 -19.58
C VAL A 12 -17.59 15.79 -19.48
N ILE A 13 -17.11 15.51 -18.27
CA ILE A 13 -15.77 15.00 -18.05
C ILE A 13 -15.74 13.61 -18.71
N GLN A 14 -15.44 13.57 -20.00
CA GLN A 14 -15.38 12.35 -20.81
C GLN A 14 -14.10 11.53 -20.57
N ASP A 15 -13.30 11.88 -19.57
CA ASP A 15 -11.96 11.30 -19.38
C ASP A 15 -11.84 10.34 -18.19
N ARG A 16 -12.96 9.84 -17.66
CA ARG A 16 -12.88 8.73 -16.70
C ARG A 16 -13.12 7.40 -17.43
N PRO A 17 -12.11 6.53 -17.59
CA PRO A 17 -12.32 5.23 -18.21
C PRO A 17 -13.30 4.43 -17.37
N THR A 18 -14.50 4.19 -17.89
CA THR A 18 -15.58 3.43 -17.24
C THR A 18 -15.21 1.95 -17.05
N LYS A 19 -14.16 1.47 -17.72
CA LYS A 19 -13.68 0.09 -17.62
C LYS A 19 -12.18 0.12 -17.38
N ARG A 20 -11.75 -0.01 -16.12
CA ARG A 20 -10.42 -0.56 -15.84
C ARG A 20 -10.46 -2.00 -16.33
N SER A 21 -9.74 -2.31 -17.40
CA SER A 21 -9.52 -3.70 -17.79
C SER A 21 -8.96 -4.42 -16.56
N ARG A 22 -9.69 -5.40 -16.02
CA ARG A 22 -9.10 -6.37 -15.10
C ARG A 22 -8.16 -7.22 -15.95
N VAL A 23 -6.99 -6.69 -16.22
CA VAL A 23 -5.89 -7.49 -16.74
C VAL A 23 -5.66 -8.56 -15.67
N ARG A 24 -5.89 -9.82 -16.05
CA ARG A 24 -5.56 -10.97 -15.22
C ARG A 24 -4.08 -10.82 -14.88
N SER A 25 -3.76 -10.63 -13.60
CA SER A 25 -2.37 -10.63 -13.15
C SER A 25 -1.70 -11.89 -13.72
N PRO A 26 -0.52 -11.78 -14.35
CA PRO A 26 0.24 -12.94 -14.77
C PRO A 26 0.25 -13.97 -13.63
N SER A 27 -0.02 -15.24 -13.94
CA SER A 27 0.12 -16.31 -12.94
C SER A 27 1.50 -16.19 -12.33
N ILE A 28 1.58 -16.29 -11.01
CA ILE A 28 2.81 -16.16 -10.21
C ILE A 28 3.88 -17.08 -10.82
N ASN A 29 4.66 -16.51 -11.72
CA ASN A 29 6.05 -16.86 -11.88
C ASN A 29 6.68 -16.14 -10.69
N ALA A 30 7.46 -16.85 -9.88
CA ALA A 30 8.06 -16.35 -8.65
C ALA A 30 9.16 -15.28 -8.90
N GLU A 31 8.92 -14.35 -9.82
CA GLU A 31 9.63 -13.08 -9.87
C GLU A 31 9.29 -12.36 -8.56
N SER A 32 10.31 -12.20 -7.71
CA SER A 32 10.17 -11.69 -6.35
C SER A 32 9.48 -10.33 -6.35
N PHE A 33 8.73 -10.04 -5.28
CA PHE A 33 8.11 -8.72 -5.10
C PHE A 33 9.13 -7.58 -5.26
N ASP A 34 10.36 -7.79 -4.78
CA ASP A 34 11.48 -6.85 -4.95
C ASP A 34 11.83 -6.62 -6.42
N LEU A 35 11.86 -7.67 -7.24
CA LEU A 35 12.10 -7.53 -8.67
C LEU A 35 10.99 -6.73 -9.36
N ALA A 36 9.73 -6.95 -8.98
CA ALA A 36 8.61 -6.18 -9.50
C ALA A 36 8.70 -4.69 -9.11
N LEU A 37 9.14 -4.40 -7.88
CA LEU A 37 9.39 -3.03 -7.43
C LEU A 37 10.53 -2.37 -8.19
N ASP A 38 11.64 -3.08 -8.38
CA ASP A 38 12.78 -2.58 -9.13
C ASP A 38 12.40 -2.26 -10.58
N LEU A 39 11.67 -3.16 -11.24
CA LEU A 39 11.15 -2.93 -12.60
C LEU A 39 10.27 -1.68 -12.64
N LEU A 40 9.36 -1.52 -11.67
CA LEU A 40 8.43 -0.39 -11.63
C LEU A 40 9.13 0.94 -11.31
N ASN A 41 10.14 0.92 -10.44
CA ASN A 41 10.91 2.10 -10.08
C ASN A 41 11.79 2.59 -11.23
N ASN A 42 12.32 1.66 -12.03
CA ASN A 42 13.13 1.95 -13.22
C ASN A 42 12.31 2.22 -14.50
N ASP A 43 10.98 2.08 -14.47
CA ASP A 43 10.12 2.40 -15.61
C ASP A 43 10.03 3.92 -15.83
N ASP A 44 10.65 4.43 -16.90
CA ASP A 44 10.63 5.85 -17.26
C ASP A 44 9.25 6.36 -17.70
N GLN A 45 8.34 5.46 -18.09
CA GLN A 45 6.97 5.82 -18.47
C GLN A 45 6.07 6.01 -17.25
N LEU A 46 6.47 5.50 -16.08
CA LEU A 46 5.67 5.60 -14.88
C LEU A 46 5.70 7.05 -14.35
N PRO A 47 4.53 7.71 -14.18
CA PRO A 47 4.47 9.04 -13.62
C PRO A 47 5.15 9.16 -12.26
N VAL A 48 5.92 10.24 -12.08
CA VAL A 48 6.71 10.51 -10.87
C VAL A 48 5.88 10.40 -9.59
N TYR A 49 4.65 10.93 -9.59
CA TYR A 49 3.78 10.88 -8.42
C TYR A 49 3.43 9.45 -7.99
N LEU A 50 3.37 8.50 -8.92
CA LEU A 50 3.15 7.08 -8.60
C LEU A 50 4.40 6.45 -8.00
N LYS A 51 5.60 6.78 -8.48
CA LYS A 51 6.87 6.36 -7.86
C LYS A 51 6.95 6.87 -6.42
N THR A 52 6.56 8.12 -6.18
CA THR A 52 6.50 8.69 -4.83
C THR A 52 5.54 7.92 -3.93
N VAL A 53 4.31 7.66 -4.40
CA VAL A 53 3.32 6.88 -3.62
C VAL A 53 3.84 5.47 -3.33
N LEU A 54 4.47 4.82 -4.31
CA LEU A 54 5.09 3.51 -4.13
C LEU A 54 6.15 3.53 -3.03
N GLY A 55 7.05 4.51 -3.06
CA GLY A 55 8.07 4.70 -2.02
C GLY A 55 7.46 4.83 -0.62
N HIS A 56 6.42 5.64 -0.46
CA HIS A 56 5.72 5.80 0.83
C HIS A 56 5.06 4.49 1.28
N VAL A 57 4.48 3.72 0.36
CA VAL A 57 3.89 2.41 0.68
C VAL A 57 4.97 1.45 1.17
N MET A 58 6.13 1.42 0.50
CA MET A 58 7.26 0.56 0.88
C MET A 58 7.81 0.90 2.26
N GLU A 59 8.04 2.18 2.55
CA GLU A 59 8.48 2.63 3.88
C GLU A 59 7.52 2.19 5.00
N ARG A 60 6.21 2.24 4.73
CA ARG A 60 5.18 1.78 5.67
C ARG A 60 5.21 0.25 5.85
N ILE A 61 5.42 -0.51 4.78
CA ILE A 61 5.53 -1.97 4.85
C ILE A 61 6.73 -2.35 5.74
N PHE A 62 7.90 -1.78 5.49
CA PHE A 62 9.10 -2.06 6.30
C PHE A 62 8.93 -1.66 7.76
N SER A 63 8.30 -0.52 8.02
CA SER A 63 8.00 -0.08 9.38
C SER A 63 7.04 -1.05 10.09
N MET A 64 6.06 -1.58 9.37
CA MET A 64 5.11 -2.53 9.91
C MET A 64 5.74 -3.90 10.18
N GLU A 65 6.59 -4.40 9.28
CA GLU A 65 7.37 -5.63 9.51
C GLU A 65 8.26 -5.52 10.75
N LEU A 66 8.94 -4.38 10.92
CA LEU A 66 9.73 -4.11 12.12
C LEU A 66 8.87 -4.10 13.38
N LEU A 67 7.70 -3.47 13.33
CA LEU A 67 6.78 -3.39 14.46
C LEU A 67 6.24 -4.77 14.84
N ILE A 68 5.88 -5.61 13.85
CA ILE A 68 5.46 -6.99 14.06
C ILE A 68 6.59 -7.78 14.75
N LYS A 69 7.82 -7.68 14.25
CA LYS A 69 8.97 -8.36 14.85
C LYS A 69 9.18 -7.95 16.31
N LYS A 70 9.08 -6.65 16.61
CA LYS A 70 9.22 -6.13 17.97
C LYS A 70 8.07 -6.54 18.88
N ASN A 71 6.86 -6.61 18.36
CA ASN A 71 5.69 -7.07 19.10
C ASN A 71 5.89 -8.55 19.52
N ASN A 72 6.29 -9.41 18.59
CA ASN A 72 6.55 -10.82 18.89
C ASN A 72 7.67 -10.99 19.93
N GLU A 73 8.75 -10.18 19.83
CA GLU A 73 9.84 -10.19 20.83
C GLU A 73 9.34 -9.80 22.23
N LEU A 74 8.44 -8.81 22.33
CA LEU A 74 7.86 -8.39 23.60
C LEU A 74 6.88 -9.43 24.15
N GLU A 75 6.08 -10.06 23.29
CA GLU A 75 5.14 -11.11 23.69
C GLU A 75 5.90 -12.30 24.33
N GLU A 76 7.00 -12.74 23.73
CA GLU A 76 7.84 -13.81 24.29
C GLU A 76 8.48 -13.41 25.62
N ARG A 77 8.92 -12.16 25.77
CA ARG A 77 9.45 -11.65 27.05
C ARG A 77 8.40 -11.65 28.15
N VAL A 78 7.22 -11.13 27.86
CA VAL A 78 6.10 -11.11 28.82
C VAL A 78 5.72 -12.53 29.22
N LYS A 79 5.68 -13.46 28.27
CA LYS A 79 5.41 -14.87 28.55
C LYS A 79 6.46 -15.49 29.49
N ALA A 80 7.75 -15.23 29.25
CA ALA A 80 8.83 -15.69 30.11
C ALA A 80 8.75 -15.11 31.53
N GLU A 81 8.49 -13.81 31.66
CA GLU A 81 8.33 -13.13 32.95
C GLU A 81 7.12 -13.67 33.74
N ILE A 82 6.00 -13.95 33.07
CA ILE A 82 4.83 -14.57 33.69
C ILE A 82 5.17 -15.97 34.21
N GLU A 83 5.87 -16.77 33.41
CA GLU A 83 6.28 -18.12 33.81
C GLU A 83 7.25 -18.10 35.00
N GLU A 84 8.23 -17.20 35.00
CA GLU A 84 9.15 -17.00 36.12
C GLU A 84 8.40 -16.59 37.39
N LYS A 85 7.49 -15.61 37.29
CA LYS A 85 6.70 -15.14 38.43
C LYS A 85 5.81 -16.24 39.01
N ASN A 86 5.25 -17.11 38.15
CA ASN A 86 4.44 -18.23 38.61
C ASN A 86 5.30 -19.26 39.36
N LYS A 87 6.50 -19.58 38.88
CA LYS A 87 7.45 -20.48 39.59
C LYS A 87 7.89 -19.95 40.95
N LEU A 88 7.94 -18.62 41.12
CA LEU A 88 8.29 -17.98 42.40
C LEU A 88 7.11 -17.87 43.39
N LYS A 89 5.89 -18.18 42.94
CA LYS A 89 4.67 -18.17 43.78
C LYS A 89 4.30 -19.54 44.32
N ASP A 90 4.83 -20.61 43.73
CA ASP A 90 4.73 -21.99 44.20
C ASP A 90 5.85 -22.30 45.21
#